data_AF-A0A084EK94-F1
#
_entry.id   AF-A0A084EK94-F1
#
_cell.length_a   1.000
_cell.length_b   1.000
_cell.length_c   1.000
_cell.angle_alpha   90.00
_cell.angle_beta   90.00
_cell.angle_gamma   90.00
#
_symmetry.space_group_name_H-M   'P 1'
#
loop_
_entity.id
_entity.type
_entity.pdbx_description
1 polymer ?
#
loop_
_entity_poly.entity_id
_entity_poly.type
_entity_poly.pdbx_seq_one_letter_code
_entity_poly.pdbx_strand_id
1 'polypeptide(L)'
;MLLLAGIIGFMGPFGTYMRDGLPGRIGHWWLLLMGAYILVRPVIWLLRRLALRIDLSVSITVFSGVSLCVVPLAFLWRNVGRTAFRDLDGFTGLLPFSFLCALTVLVVTHWAEQTDRRLAQRGILPPPADAPRPEGAAATSPAEPALRHRLSAGFAGPILALQSEDHYVRVHGAGGSELLLMRLRDAIAEMEGVAGAQVHRSWWIAHRAILRCDPAGRSWLITLDGGLSVPVARDSVARLQRAGFLPAS
;
A
#
# COMPACT_ATOMS: atom_id res chain seq x y z
N MET A 1 2.24 -0.63 -22.06
CA MET A 1 1.74 -1.68 -22.97
C MET A 1 2.66 -1.88 -24.18
N LEU A 2 2.95 -0.84 -24.97
CA LEU A 2 3.83 -0.98 -26.15
C LEU A 2 5.23 -1.53 -25.83
N LEU A 3 5.88 -1.03 -24.78
CA LEU A 3 7.19 -1.54 -24.34
C LEU A 3 7.13 -3.03 -23.95
N LEU A 4 6.08 -3.43 -23.23
CA LEU A 4 5.87 -4.82 -22.83
C LEU A 4 5.64 -5.73 -24.06
N ALA A 5 4.83 -5.26 -25.02
CA ALA A 5 4.62 -5.94 -26.29
C ALA A 5 5.91 -6.04 -27.12
N GLY A 6 6.78 -5.02 -27.05
CA GLY A 6 8.12 -5.03 -27.64
C GLY A 6 8.99 -6.14 -27.06
N ILE A 7 9.06 -6.23 -25.73
CA ILE A 7 9.83 -7.27 -25.02
C ILE A 7 9.30 -8.67 -25.33
N ILE A 8 7.98 -8.87 -25.25
CA ILE A 8 7.35 -10.17 -25.49
C ILE A 8 7.45 -10.55 -26.98
N GLY A 9 7.22 -9.60 -27.90
CA GLY A 9 7.38 -9.81 -29.33
C GLY A 9 8.82 -10.15 -29.72
N PHE A 10 9.81 -9.55 -29.05
CA PHE A 10 11.22 -9.89 -29.20
C PHE A 10 11.51 -11.33 -28.73
N MET A 11 11.03 -11.71 -27.54
CA MET A 11 11.16 -13.10 -27.05
C MET A 11 10.47 -14.13 -27.95
N GLY A 12 9.40 -13.72 -28.65
CA GLY A 12 8.67 -14.57 -29.57
C GLY A 12 8.11 -15.85 -28.91
N PRO A 13 7.41 -15.77 -27.77
CA PRO A 13 6.94 -16.96 -27.08
C PRO A 13 5.97 -17.77 -27.96
N PHE A 14 5.81 -19.06 -27.61
CA PHE A 14 4.93 -20.02 -28.32
C PHE A 14 5.25 -20.19 -29.81
N GLY A 15 6.53 -20.05 -30.16
CA GLY A 15 7.00 -20.25 -31.53
C GLY A 15 6.60 -19.12 -32.49
N THR A 16 6.17 -17.96 -31.98
CA THR A 16 5.76 -16.83 -32.83
C THR A 16 6.91 -16.30 -33.70
N TYR A 17 8.17 -16.55 -33.33
CA TYR A 17 9.35 -16.28 -34.17
C TYR A 17 9.37 -17.05 -35.50
N MET A 18 8.68 -18.20 -35.59
CA MET A 18 8.60 -19.00 -36.82
C MET A 18 7.52 -18.50 -37.80
N ARG A 19 6.66 -17.56 -37.39
CA ARG A 19 5.46 -17.18 -38.17
C ARG A 19 5.53 -15.78 -38.75
N ASP A 20 6.01 -14.82 -37.96
CA ASP A 20 5.91 -13.40 -38.29
C ASP A 20 7.24 -12.66 -38.13
N GLY A 21 7.45 -11.65 -38.97
CA GLY A 21 8.51 -10.66 -38.76
C GLY A 21 8.36 -9.94 -37.41
N LEU A 22 9.45 -9.36 -36.90
CA LEU A 22 9.45 -8.67 -35.61
C LEU A 22 8.32 -7.62 -35.44
N PRO A 23 8.00 -6.76 -36.43
CA PRO A 23 6.89 -5.82 -36.31
C PRO A 23 5.52 -6.50 -36.15
N GLY A 24 5.29 -7.60 -36.89
CA GLY A 24 4.05 -8.38 -36.81
C GLY A 24 3.84 -9.00 -35.43
N ARG A 25 4.92 -9.55 -34.84
CA ARG A 25 4.90 -10.08 -33.47
C ARG A 25 4.58 -9.01 -32.45
N ILE A 26 5.24 -7.85 -32.52
CA ILE A 26 4.98 -6.74 -31.59
C ILE A 26 3.52 -6.27 -31.72
N GLY A 27 3.00 -6.12 -32.94
CA GLY A 27 1.62 -5.75 -33.18
C GLY A 27 0.62 -6.76 -32.61
N HIS A 28 0.87 -8.05 -32.81
CA HIS A 28 0.05 -9.14 -32.27
C HIS A 28 0.02 -9.11 -30.74
N TRP A 29 1.19 -9.09 -30.09
CA TRP A 29 1.29 -9.04 -28.63
C TRP A 29 0.72 -7.76 -28.03
N TRP A 30 0.87 -6.63 -28.74
CA TRP A 30 0.25 -5.38 -28.33
C TRP A 30 -1.27 -5.47 -28.35
N LEU A 31 -1.85 -6.06 -29.41
CA LEU A 31 -3.30 -6.26 -29.53
C LEU A 31 -3.83 -7.16 -28.41
N LEU A 32 -3.13 -8.26 -28.09
CA LEU A 32 -3.51 -9.15 -26.99
C LEU A 32 -3.44 -8.42 -25.63
N LEU A 33 -2.33 -7.75 -25.33
CA LEU A 33 -2.19 -7.03 -24.07
C LEU A 33 -3.20 -5.88 -23.94
N MET A 34 -3.47 -5.18 -25.04
CA MET A 34 -4.43 -4.10 -25.04
C MET A 34 -5.87 -4.59 -24.91
N GLY A 35 -6.22 -5.73 -25.53
CA GLY A 35 -7.51 -6.39 -25.35
C GLY A 35 -7.74 -6.79 -23.89
N ALA A 36 -6.75 -7.41 -23.24
CA ALA A 36 -6.80 -7.71 -21.81
C ALA A 36 -6.96 -6.43 -20.97
N TYR A 37 -6.18 -5.38 -21.29
CA TYR A 37 -6.23 -4.11 -20.58
C TYR A 37 -7.60 -3.44 -20.65
N ILE A 38 -8.20 -3.35 -21.85
CA ILE A 38 -9.52 -2.74 -22.06
C ILE A 38 -10.61 -3.52 -21.30
N LEU A 39 -10.51 -4.85 -21.23
CA LEU A 39 -11.51 -5.68 -20.57
C LEU A 39 -11.35 -5.65 -19.03
N VAL A 40 -10.13 -5.75 -18.54
CA VAL A 40 -9.85 -5.91 -17.10
C VAL A 40 -9.84 -4.58 -16.34
N ARG A 41 -9.38 -3.48 -16.96
CA ARG A 41 -9.30 -2.16 -16.29
C ARG A 41 -10.64 -1.63 -15.75
N PRO A 42 -11.75 -1.61 -16.52
CA PRO A 42 -13.03 -1.14 -15.99
C PRO A 42 -13.55 -2.03 -14.86
N VAL A 43 -13.27 -3.34 -14.92
CA VAL A 43 -13.60 -4.28 -13.85
C VAL A 43 -12.81 -3.95 -12.57
N ILE A 44 -11.50 -3.73 -12.66
CA ILE A 44 -10.68 -3.29 -11.51
C ILE A 44 -11.25 -2.02 -10.88
N TRP A 45 -11.57 -1.01 -11.71
CA TRP A 45 -12.14 0.25 -11.24
C TRP A 45 -13.50 0.04 -10.53
N LEU A 46 -14.39 -0.76 -11.10
CA LEU A 46 -15.70 -1.06 -10.54
C LEU A 46 -15.59 -1.82 -9.21
N LEU A 47 -14.75 -2.85 -9.16
CA LEU A 47 -14.53 -3.66 -7.96
C LEU A 47 -13.93 -2.85 -6.82
N ARG A 48 -13.02 -1.90 -7.11
CA ARG A 48 -12.50 -0.98 -6.10
C ARG A 48 -13.59 -0.08 -5.54
N ARG A 49 -14.41 0.52 -6.41
CA ARG A 49 -15.54 1.35 -5.99
C ARG A 49 -16.54 0.56 -5.16
N LEU A 50 -16.81 -0.68 -5.54
CA LEU A 50 -17.71 -1.56 -4.82
C LEU A 50 -17.13 -1.96 -3.46
N ALA A 51 -15.86 -2.39 -3.41
CA ALA A 51 -15.17 -2.77 -2.18
C ALA A 51 -15.19 -1.64 -1.13
N LEU A 52 -14.94 -0.40 -1.56
CA LEU A 52 -15.01 0.77 -0.69
C LEU A 52 -16.44 1.09 -0.20
N ARG A 53 -17.47 0.72 -0.96
CA ARG A 53 -18.88 0.93 -0.56
C ARG A 53 -19.37 -0.13 0.43
N ILE A 54 -18.86 -1.35 0.35
CA ILE A 54 -19.27 -2.49 1.18
C ILE A 54 -18.29 -2.79 2.31
N ASP A 55 -17.31 -1.90 2.53
CA ASP A 55 -16.25 -2.01 3.55
C ASP A 55 -15.47 -3.33 3.51
N LEU A 56 -15.25 -3.87 2.31
CA LEU A 56 -14.41 -5.05 2.09
C LEU A 56 -12.96 -4.66 1.76
N SER A 57 -12.04 -5.58 2.03
CA SER A 57 -10.65 -5.46 1.62
C SER A 57 -10.53 -5.32 0.09
N VAL A 58 -10.12 -4.13 -0.34
CA VAL A 58 -9.93 -3.77 -1.76
C VAL A 58 -9.04 -4.77 -2.49
N SER A 59 -7.94 -5.21 -1.86
CA SER A 59 -6.99 -6.14 -2.47
C SER A 59 -7.62 -7.50 -2.76
N ILE A 60 -8.39 -8.03 -1.81
CA ILE A 60 -9.07 -9.33 -1.96
C ILE A 60 -10.15 -9.23 -3.02
N THR A 61 -10.98 -8.20 -2.98
CA THR A 61 -12.08 -8.01 -3.95
C THR A 61 -11.55 -7.84 -5.38
N VAL A 62 -10.49 -7.04 -5.56
CA VAL A 62 -9.88 -6.84 -6.89
C VAL A 62 -9.22 -8.12 -7.39
N PHE A 63 -8.45 -8.82 -6.55
CA PHE A 63 -7.79 -10.06 -6.96
C PHE A 63 -8.79 -11.15 -7.36
N SER A 64 -9.84 -11.34 -6.57
CA SER A 64 -10.90 -12.31 -6.84
C SER A 64 -11.64 -11.98 -8.13
N GLY A 65 -11.99 -10.72 -8.35
CA GLY A 65 -12.70 -10.33 -9.57
C GLY A 65 -11.83 -10.35 -10.83
N VAL A 66 -10.53 -10.02 -10.73
CA VAL A 66 -9.58 -10.22 -11.84
C VAL A 66 -9.42 -11.71 -12.17
N SER A 67 -9.40 -12.58 -11.15
CA SER A 67 -9.36 -14.04 -11.35
C SER A 67 -10.62 -14.55 -12.05
N LEU A 68 -11.78 -13.94 -11.78
CA LEU A 68 -13.02 -14.28 -12.47
C LEU A 68 -13.00 -13.87 -13.97
N CYS A 69 -12.26 -12.82 -14.31
CA CYS A 69 -12.09 -12.38 -15.71
C CYS A 69 -11.26 -13.33 -16.59
N VAL A 70 -10.59 -14.32 -16.00
CA VAL A 70 -9.75 -15.29 -16.73
C VAL A 70 -10.55 -16.08 -17.76
N VAL A 71 -11.77 -16.49 -17.40
CA VAL A 71 -12.62 -17.33 -18.28
C VAL A 71 -13.15 -16.53 -19.48
N PRO A 72 -13.75 -15.33 -19.32
CA PRO A 72 -14.09 -14.46 -20.45
C PRO A 72 -12.89 -14.11 -21.32
N LEU A 73 -11.73 -13.88 -20.71
CA LEU A 73 -10.50 -13.54 -21.41
C LEU A 73 -9.98 -14.72 -22.26
N ALA A 74 -10.01 -15.93 -21.70
CA ALA A 74 -9.69 -17.16 -22.43
C ALA A 74 -10.65 -17.38 -23.60
N PHE A 75 -11.95 -17.11 -23.40
CA PHE A 75 -12.93 -17.20 -24.49
C PHE A 75 -12.67 -16.18 -25.59
N LEU A 76 -12.30 -14.94 -25.24
CA LEU A 76 -11.89 -13.92 -26.20
C LEU A 76 -10.68 -14.38 -27.01
N TRP A 77 -9.65 -14.93 -26.35
CA TRP A 77 -8.46 -15.43 -27.03
C TRP A 77 -8.72 -16.59 -27.98
N ARG A 78 -9.63 -17.50 -27.62
CA ARG A 78 -10.07 -18.55 -28.54
C ARG A 78 -10.64 -17.99 -29.85
N ASN A 79 -11.41 -16.89 -29.77
CA ASN A 79 -12.08 -16.32 -30.93
C ASN A 79 -11.16 -15.45 -31.78
N VAL A 80 -10.26 -14.68 -31.14
CA VAL A 80 -9.36 -13.73 -31.81
C VAL A 80 -8.05 -14.40 -32.26
N GLY A 81 -7.56 -15.38 -31.50
CA GLY A 81 -6.28 -16.06 -31.71
C GLY A 81 -6.43 -17.55 -31.92
N ARG A 82 -7.19 -17.96 -32.96
CA ARG A 82 -7.43 -19.39 -33.28
C ARG A 82 -6.14 -20.21 -33.45
N THR A 83 -5.08 -19.60 -33.95
CA THR A 83 -3.75 -20.20 -34.07
C THR A 83 -3.12 -20.40 -32.69
N ALA A 84 -3.03 -19.34 -31.88
CA ALA A 84 -2.51 -19.41 -30.51
C ALA A 84 -3.28 -20.40 -29.62
N PHE A 85 -4.60 -20.52 -29.80
CA PHE A 85 -5.42 -21.54 -29.12
C PHE A 85 -4.95 -22.96 -29.43
N ARG A 86 -4.61 -23.24 -30.69
CA ARG A 86 -4.14 -24.56 -31.12
C ARG A 86 -2.71 -24.84 -30.65
N ASP A 87 -1.87 -23.81 -30.54
CA ASP A 87 -0.48 -23.96 -30.07
C ASP A 87 -0.36 -24.12 -28.55
N LEU A 88 -1.36 -23.65 -27.81
CA LEU A 88 -1.43 -23.72 -26.35
C LEU A 88 -2.24 -24.93 -25.85
N ASP A 89 -2.37 -25.99 -26.66
CA ASP A 89 -3.18 -27.17 -26.34
C ASP A 89 -4.63 -26.84 -25.93
N GLY A 90 -5.22 -25.86 -26.60
CA GLY A 90 -6.59 -25.41 -26.33
C GLY A 90 -6.71 -24.72 -24.96
N PHE A 91 -7.77 -25.04 -24.21
CA PHE A 91 -8.05 -24.36 -22.93
C PHE A 91 -7.02 -24.66 -21.84
N THR A 92 -6.32 -25.79 -21.90
CA THR A 92 -5.36 -26.22 -20.89
C THR A 92 -4.18 -25.26 -20.77
N GLY A 93 -3.61 -24.80 -21.88
CA GLY A 93 -2.57 -23.76 -21.87
C GLY A 93 -3.12 -22.33 -21.92
N LEU A 94 -4.33 -22.14 -22.46
CA LEU A 94 -4.92 -20.81 -22.58
C LEU A 94 -5.37 -20.21 -21.25
N LEU A 95 -5.89 -21.01 -20.31
CA LEU A 95 -6.30 -20.54 -18.99
C LEU A 95 -5.14 -19.97 -18.16
N PRO A 96 -4.02 -20.69 -17.95
CA PRO A 96 -2.89 -20.14 -17.20
C PRO A 96 -2.25 -18.95 -17.93
N PHE A 97 -2.22 -18.95 -19.27
CA PHE A 97 -1.78 -17.80 -20.05
C PHE A 97 -2.68 -16.58 -19.87
N SER A 98 -4.00 -16.78 -19.86
CA SER A 98 -4.99 -15.71 -19.62
C SER A 98 -4.85 -15.15 -18.20
N PHE A 99 -4.61 -16.01 -17.21
CA PHE A 99 -4.32 -15.60 -15.85
C PHE A 99 -3.05 -14.75 -15.75
N LEU A 100 -1.96 -15.17 -16.41
CA LEU A 100 -0.73 -14.40 -16.46
C LEU A 100 -0.93 -13.02 -17.11
N CYS A 101 -1.71 -12.94 -18.19
CA CYS A 101 -2.07 -11.68 -18.83
C CYS A 101 -2.89 -10.78 -17.88
N ALA A 102 -3.90 -11.33 -17.21
CA ALA A 102 -4.72 -10.61 -16.25
C ALA A 102 -3.89 -10.08 -15.06
N LEU A 103 -2.97 -10.90 -14.54
CA LEU A 103 -2.02 -10.51 -13.49
C LEU A 103 -1.08 -9.40 -13.97
N THR A 104 -0.58 -9.50 -15.20
CA THR A 104 0.28 -8.46 -15.81
C THR A 104 -0.46 -7.13 -15.89
N VAL A 105 -1.73 -7.14 -16.32
CA VAL A 105 -2.57 -5.92 -16.34
C VAL A 105 -2.79 -5.38 -14.93
N LEU A 106 -3.06 -6.24 -13.95
CA LEU A 106 -3.21 -5.84 -12.55
C LEU A 106 -1.94 -5.16 -12.00
N VAL A 107 -0.77 -5.76 -12.24
CA VAL A 107 0.53 -5.20 -11.80
C VAL A 107 0.80 -3.87 -12.49
N VAL A 108 0.59 -3.78 -13.82
CA VAL A 108 0.83 -2.53 -14.55
C VAL A 108 -0.13 -1.42 -14.11
N THR A 109 -1.41 -1.73 -13.93
CA THR A 109 -2.39 -0.74 -13.44
C THR A 109 -2.06 -0.28 -12.03
N HIS A 110 -1.69 -1.19 -11.13
CA HIS A 110 -1.27 -0.84 -9.79
C HIS A 110 0.01 0.02 -9.78
N TRP A 111 1.01 -0.34 -10.59
CA TRP A 111 2.24 0.41 -10.72
C TRP A 111 2.01 1.82 -11.32
N ALA A 112 1.15 1.93 -12.33
CA ALA A 112 0.77 3.20 -12.92
C ALA A 112 0.11 4.12 -11.87
N GLU A 113 -0.85 3.60 -11.11
CA GLU A 113 -1.51 4.35 -10.04
C GLU A 113 -0.55 4.78 -8.93
N GLN A 114 0.37 3.89 -8.52
CA GLN A 114 1.40 4.26 -7.54
C GLN A 114 2.31 5.36 -8.07
N THR A 115 2.68 5.30 -9.35
CA THR A 115 3.52 6.30 -10.00
C THR A 115 2.79 7.64 -10.10
N ASP A 116 1.53 7.64 -10.53
CA ASP A 116 0.68 8.83 -10.58
C ASP A 116 0.52 9.47 -9.21
N ARG A 117 0.30 8.67 -8.16
CA ARG A 117 0.25 9.16 -6.76
C ARG A 117 1.57 9.79 -6.32
N ARG A 118 2.71 9.17 -6.65
CA ARG A 118 4.04 9.71 -6.33
C ARG A 118 4.32 11.02 -7.08
N LEU A 119 3.90 11.11 -8.35
CA LEU A 119 4.05 12.32 -9.16
C LEU A 119 3.12 13.45 -8.69
N ALA A 120 1.89 13.12 -8.28
CA ALA A 120 0.96 14.06 -7.67
C ALA A 120 1.47 14.59 -6.32
N GLN A 121 2.03 13.73 -5.46
CA GLN A 121 2.68 14.14 -4.21
C GLN A 121 3.88 15.07 -4.42
N ARG A 122 4.56 14.97 -5.58
CA ARG A 122 5.65 15.87 -5.97
C ARG A 122 5.17 17.15 -6.66
N GLY A 123 3.86 17.34 -6.82
CA GLY A 123 3.26 18.52 -7.47
C GLY A 123 3.42 18.55 -9.00
N ILE A 124 3.80 17.43 -9.63
CA ILE A 124 4.04 17.35 -11.09
C ILE A 124 2.73 17.13 -11.85
N LEU A 125 1.84 16.28 -11.29
CA LEU A 125 0.56 15.95 -11.88
C LEU A 125 -0.58 16.56 -11.05
N PRO A 126 -1.67 17.06 -11.67
CA PRO A 126 -2.89 17.44 -10.95
C PRO A 126 -3.39 16.26 -10.10
N PRO A 127 -3.88 16.50 -8.87
CA PRO A 127 -4.48 15.46 -8.06
C PRO A 127 -5.67 14.83 -8.80
N PRO A 128 -5.92 13.51 -8.63
CA PRO A 128 -7.01 12.83 -9.33
C PRO A 128 -8.37 13.52 -9.09
N ALA A 129 -9.19 13.66 -10.14
CA ALA A 129 -10.51 14.31 -10.04
C ALA A 129 -11.49 13.59 -9.07
N ASP A 130 -11.27 12.30 -8.83
CA ASP A 130 -12.01 11.47 -7.86
C ASP A 130 -11.37 11.46 -6.46
N ALA A 131 -10.24 12.16 -6.24
CA ALA A 131 -9.78 12.39 -4.89
C ALA A 131 -10.87 13.21 -4.19
N PRO A 132 -11.36 12.79 -3.01
CA PRO A 132 -12.32 13.60 -2.27
C PRO A 132 -11.72 15.00 -2.14
N ARG A 133 -12.34 15.95 -2.86
CA ARG A 133 -12.03 17.37 -2.71
C ARG A 133 -12.26 17.64 -1.22
N PRO A 134 -11.31 18.22 -0.47
CA PRO A 134 -11.61 18.69 0.87
C PRO A 134 -12.57 19.87 0.69
N GLU A 135 -13.84 19.54 0.56
CA GLU A 135 -14.93 20.49 0.49
C GLU A 135 -15.19 20.90 1.94
N GLY A 136 -14.87 22.17 2.21
CA GLY A 136 -15.12 22.92 3.43
C GLY A 136 -15.56 22.14 4.66
N ALA A 137 -14.59 21.76 5.50
CA ALA A 137 -14.83 21.63 6.93
C ALA A 137 -13.87 22.61 7.63
N ALA A 138 -14.32 23.87 7.71
CA ALA A 138 -13.97 24.71 8.85
C ALA A 138 -14.56 24.04 10.09
N ALA A 139 -13.80 23.13 10.69
CA ALA A 139 -13.98 22.65 12.05
C ALA A 139 -12.61 22.20 12.55
N THR A 140 -12.21 22.80 13.65
CA THR A 140 -10.96 22.63 14.36
C THR A 140 -10.77 21.17 14.80
N SER A 141 -10.28 20.30 13.93
CA SER A 141 -9.68 19.02 14.34
C SER A 141 -8.19 19.24 14.59
N PRO A 142 -7.62 18.69 15.69
CA PRO A 142 -6.20 18.80 15.94
C PRO A 142 -5.45 18.18 14.77
N ALA A 143 -4.54 18.95 14.18
CA ALA A 143 -3.78 18.60 12.99
C ALA A 143 -3.22 17.18 13.10
N GLU A 144 -3.56 16.33 12.12
CA GLU A 144 -3.03 14.97 12.05
C GLU A 144 -1.50 15.07 11.80
N PRO A 145 -0.65 14.34 12.55
CA PRO A 145 0.80 14.48 12.45
C PRO A 145 1.29 14.09 11.05
N ALA A 146 2.34 14.77 10.56
CA ALA A 146 2.93 14.49 9.24
C ALA A 146 3.32 13.01 9.07
N LEU A 147 3.74 12.35 10.15
CA LEU A 147 4.13 10.94 10.15
C LEU A 147 2.98 10.02 9.69
N ARG A 148 1.73 10.40 9.94
CA ARG A 148 0.55 9.63 9.51
C ARG A 148 0.49 9.48 7.99
N HIS A 149 0.85 10.52 7.24
CA HIS A 149 0.79 10.49 5.78
C HIS A 149 1.76 9.50 5.14
N ARG A 150 2.75 9.00 5.91
CA ARG A 150 3.70 7.97 5.47
C ARG A 150 3.21 6.55 5.69
N LEU A 151 2.18 6.36 6.52
CA LEU A 151 1.66 5.04 6.88
C LEU A 151 0.74 4.50 5.79
N SER A 152 0.63 3.18 5.72
CA SER A 152 -0.28 2.52 4.80
C SER A 152 -1.74 2.89 5.10
N ALA A 153 -2.60 2.81 4.09
CA ALA A 153 -4.04 3.01 4.27
C ALA A 153 -4.69 2.00 5.23
N GLY A 154 -4.02 0.86 5.49
CA GLY A 154 -4.47 -0.14 6.45
C GLY A 154 -4.14 0.19 7.91
N PHE A 155 -3.28 1.20 8.15
CA PHE A 155 -2.98 1.65 9.50
C PHE A 155 -4.15 2.50 10.01
N ALA A 156 -5.03 1.88 10.80
CA ALA A 156 -6.22 2.52 11.32
C ALA A 156 -5.95 3.22 12.67
N GLY A 157 -6.50 4.43 12.81
CA GLY A 157 -6.54 5.12 14.08
C GLY A 157 -5.23 5.79 14.51
N PRO A 158 -5.13 6.14 15.79
CA PRO A 158 -4.05 6.97 16.27
C PRO A 158 -2.70 6.27 16.43
N ILE A 159 -1.61 7.03 16.24
CA ILE A 159 -0.26 6.60 16.62
C ILE A 159 -0.14 6.67 18.14
N LEU A 160 0.20 5.54 18.77
CA LEU A 160 0.30 5.36 20.21
C LEU A 160 1.76 5.44 20.69
N ALA A 161 2.68 4.81 19.96
CA ALA A 161 4.10 4.81 20.28
C ALA A 161 4.99 4.63 19.04
N LEU A 162 6.22 5.09 19.15
CA LEU A 162 7.29 4.88 18.17
C LEU A 162 8.43 4.12 18.84
N GLN A 163 8.91 3.06 18.19
CA GLN A 163 10.00 2.23 18.65
C GLN A 163 11.09 2.19 17.58
N SER A 164 12.35 2.44 17.97
CA SER A 164 13.49 2.27 17.08
C SER A 164 13.89 0.79 17.01
N GLU A 165 14.02 0.27 15.79
CA GLU A 165 14.57 -1.05 15.46
C GLU A 165 15.66 -0.85 14.40
N ASP A 166 16.90 -0.67 14.85
CA ASP A 166 18.06 -0.34 14.00
C ASP A 166 17.84 0.89 13.10
N HIS A 167 17.71 0.69 11.78
CA HIS A 167 17.45 1.73 10.79
C HIS A 167 15.97 1.92 10.45
N TYR A 168 15.09 1.26 11.21
CA TYR A 168 13.66 1.34 11.08
C TYR A 168 13.01 1.92 12.34
N VAL A 169 11.83 2.48 12.16
CA VAL A 169 10.93 2.86 13.24
C VAL A 169 9.66 2.04 13.11
N ARG A 170 9.36 1.27 14.15
CA ARG A 170 8.06 0.62 14.31
C ARG A 170 7.07 1.63 14.90
N VAL A 171 6.03 1.91 14.15
CA VAL A 171 4.91 2.78 14.53
C VAL A 171 3.81 1.89 15.07
N HIS A 172 3.47 2.06 16.34
CA HIS A 172 2.41 1.30 17.02
C HIS A 172 1.11 2.10 17.00
N GLY A 173 0.02 1.45 16.57
CA GLY A 173 -1.34 1.96 16.62
C GLY A 173 -2.28 0.97 17.30
N ALA A 174 -3.56 1.34 17.45
CA ALA A 174 -4.53 0.51 18.17
C ALA A 174 -4.77 -0.87 17.52
N GLY A 175 -4.70 -0.96 16.18
CA GLY A 175 -4.95 -2.19 15.42
C GLY A 175 -3.71 -2.98 15.01
N GLY A 176 -2.50 -2.52 15.37
CA GLY A 176 -1.25 -3.17 14.95
C GLY A 176 -0.06 -2.22 14.85
N SER A 177 1.00 -2.67 14.17
CA SER A 177 2.21 -1.87 13.97
C SER A 177 2.68 -1.91 12.52
N GLU A 178 3.35 -0.85 12.09
CA GLU A 178 3.94 -0.72 10.76
C GLU A 178 5.41 -0.28 10.87
N LEU A 179 6.27 -0.76 9.97
CA LEU A 179 7.69 -0.40 9.93
C LEU A 179 7.97 0.66 8.87
N LEU A 180 8.61 1.76 9.27
CA LEU A 180 9.08 2.81 8.39
C LEU A 180 10.61 2.85 8.36
N LEU A 181 11.20 2.97 7.18
CA LEU A 181 12.65 3.16 7.01
C LEU A 181 13.01 4.62 7.30
N MET A 182 13.30 4.93 8.56
CA MET A 182 13.74 6.25 9.00
C MET A 182 14.36 6.15 10.41
N ARG A 183 14.97 7.24 10.87
CA ARG A 183 15.49 7.31 12.25
C ARG A 183 14.39 7.77 13.20
N LEU A 184 14.44 7.29 14.45
CA LEU A 184 13.46 7.67 15.48
C LEU A 184 13.38 9.20 15.68
N ARG A 185 14.51 9.90 15.61
CA ARG A 185 14.53 11.37 15.76
C ARG A 185 13.70 12.07 14.69
N ASP A 186 13.79 11.62 13.44
CA ASP A 186 13.04 12.19 12.32
C ASP A 186 11.55 11.84 12.47
N ALA A 187 11.25 10.63 12.93
CA ALA A 187 9.87 10.21 13.20
C ALA A 187 9.22 11.04 14.31
N ILE A 188 9.97 11.37 15.38
CA ILE A 188 9.50 12.25 16.46
C ILE A 188 9.27 13.67 15.94
N ALA A 189 10.12 14.18 15.05
CA ALA A 189 9.92 15.51 14.46
C ALA A 189 8.63 15.55 13.62
N GLU A 190 8.29 14.48 12.93
CA GLU A 190 7.05 14.36 12.16
C GLU A 190 5.78 14.13 13.03
N MET A 191 5.95 13.93 14.34
CA MET A 191 4.87 13.92 15.33
C MET A 191 4.56 15.31 15.90
N GLU A 192 5.08 16.38 15.30
CA GLU A 192 4.75 17.75 15.68
C GLU A 192 3.23 17.97 15.73
N GLY A 193 2.76 18.64 16.79
CA GLY A 193 1.34 18.83 17.07
C GLY A 193 0.68 17.72 17.89
N VAL A 194 1.33 16.55 18.07
CA VAL A 194 0.84 15.50 18.97
C VAL A 194 1.52 15.58 20.32
N ALA A 195 0.73 15.73 21.38
CA ALA A 195 1.22 15.67 22.75
C ALA A 195 1.83 14.28 23.02
N GLY A 196 3.14 14.23 23.21
CA GLY A 196 3.90 13.01 23.46
C GLY A 196 5.34 13.32 23.88
N ALA A 197 6.06 12.31 24.35
CA ALA A 197 7.41 12.48 24.84
C ALA A 197 8.32 11.29 24.50
N GLN A 198 9.60 11.59 24.28
CA GLN A 198 10.63 10.56 24.17
C GLN A 198 10.97 10.04 25.57
N VAL A 199 10.59 8.79 25.86
CA VAL A 199 10.75 8.16 27.18
C VAL A 199 12.02 7.31 27.27
N HIS A 200 12.56 6.89 26.13
CA HIS A 200 13.82 6.17 26.00
C HIS A 200 14.53 6.58 24.72
N ARG A 201 15.84 6.34 24.60
CA ARG A 201 16.58 6.63 23.34
C ARG A 201 16.00 5.92 22.12
N SER A 202 15.27 4.82 22.34
CA SER A 202 14.60 4.02 21.33
C SER A 202 13.06 4.09 21.39
N TRP A 203 12.48 4.94 22.25
CA TRP A 203 11.02 5.02 22.42
C TRP A 203 10.50 6.44 22.55
N TRP A 204 9.40 6.70 21.84
CA TRP A 204 8.52 7.84 22.04
C TRP A 204 7.08 7.37 22.23
N ILE A 205 6.33 8.04 23.11
CA ILE A 205 4.95 7.66 23.46
C ILE A 205 4.05 8.89 23.32
N ALA A 206 2.86 8.71 22.76
CA ALA A 206 1.82 9.73 22.78
C ALA A 206 1.17 9.80 24.17
N HIS A 207 0.98 11.00 24.71
CA HIS A 207 0.45 11.20 26.07
C HIS A 207 -0.89 10.50 26.29
N ARG A 208 -1.78 10.57 25.30
CA ARG A 208 -3.11 9.91 25.32
C ARG A 208 -3.07 8.38 25.31
N ALA A 209 -1.94 7.78 24.92
CA ALA A 209 -1.80 6.33 24.86
C ALA A 209 -1.45 5.73 26.22
N ILE A 210 -1.10 6.56 27.22
CA ILE A 210 -0.73 6.11 28.56
C ILE A 210 -1.98 5.59 29.26
N LEU A 211 -1.98 4.30 29.60
CA LEU A 211 -3.01 3.69 30.45
C LEU A 211 -2.59 3.74 31.92
N ARG A 212 -1.32 3.40 32.19
CA ARG A 212 -0.78 3.29 33.54
C ARG A 212 0.73 3.55 33.55
N CYS A 213 1.21 4.18 34.62
CA CYS A 213 2.64 4.35 34.90
C CYS A 213 2.97 3.66 36.22
N ASP A 214 3.87 2.68 36.18
CA ASP A 214 4.29 1.93 37.36
C ASP A 214 5.77 2.19 37.68
N PRO A 215 6.12 2.47 38.95
CA PRO A 215 7.50 2.58 39.36
C PRO A 215 8.18 1.20 39.32
N ALA A 216 9.38 1.16 38.73
CA ALA A 216 10.21 -0.04 38.59
C ALA A 216 11.60 0.25 39.19
N GLY A 217 11.66 0.37 40.52
CA GLY A 217 12.88 0.75 41.23
C GLY A 217 13.29 2.19 40.93
N ARG A 218 14.38 2.39 40.17
CA ARG A 218 14.87 3.72 39.76
C ARG A 218 14.41 4.12 38.34
N SER A 219 13.66 3.27 37.67
CA SER A 219 13.03 3.53 36.38
C SER A 219 11.51 3.44 36.49
N TRP A 220 10.83 3.66 35.38
CA TRP A 220 9.37 3.52 35.27
C TRP A 220 9.02 2.59 34.12
N LEU A 221 7.89 1.93 34.23
CA LEU A 221 7.27 1.17 33.15
C LEU A 221 5.94 1.85 32.80
N ILE A 222 5.73 2.16 31.51
CA ILE A 222 4.49 2.74 31.02
C ILE A 222 3.73 1.66 30.25
N THR A 223 2.50 1.38 30.65
CA THR A 223 1.59 0.48 29.93
C THR A 223 0.68 1.33 29.04
N LEU A 224 0.56 0.94 27.77
CA LEU A 224 -0.25 1.64 26.78
C LEU A 224 -1.64 1.02 26.59
N ASP A 225 -2.57 1.81 26.05
CA ASP A 225 -3.77 1.34 25.35
C ASP A 225 -3.35 0.30 24.29
N GLY A 226 -3.72 -0.97 24.48
CA GLY A 226 -3.24 -2.10 23.66
C GLY A 226 -2.29 -3.07 24.39
N GLY A 227 -1.96 -2.82 25.66
CA GLY A 227 -1.22 -3.74 26.52
C GLY A 227 0.30 -3.75 26.30
N LEU A 228 0.82 -2.87 25.45
CA LEU A 228 2.27 -2.71 25.24
C LEU A 228 2.92 -2.02 26.44
N SER A 229 3.95 -2.65 27.01
CA SER A 229 4.73 -2.10 28.13
C SER A 229 6.04 -1.52 27.63
N VAL A 230 6.27 -0.24 27.89
CA VAL A 230 7.43 0.52 27.43
C VAL A 230 8.31 0.97 28.61
N PRO A 231 9.61 0.65 28.62
CA PRO A 231 10.51 1.08 29.68
C PRO A 231 10.89 2.56 29.54
N VAL A 232 10.93 3.27 30.66
CA VAL A 232 11.40 4.65 30.75
C VAL A 232 12.86 4.68 31.19
N ALA A 233 13.70 5.40 30.44
CA ALA A 233 15.09 5.60 30.82
C ALA A 233 15.19 6.36 32.15
N ARG A 234 16.04 5.90 33.07
CA ARG A 234 16.30 6.54 34.37
C ARG A 234 16.61 8.05 34.23
N ASP A 235 17.47 8.41 33.28
CA ASP A 235 17.88 9.80 33.06
C ASP A 235 16.75 10.68 32.48
N SER A 236 15.70 10.06 31.92
CA SER A 236 14.54 10.76 31.38
C SER A 236 13.44 10.99 32.43
N VAL A 237 13.45 10.28 33.56
CA VAL A 237 12.40 10.34 34.60
C VAL A 237 12.20 11.77 35.11
N ALA A 238 13.27 12.44 35.55
CA ALA A 238 13.20 13.81 36.08
C ALA A 238 12.71 14.85 35.04
N ARG A 239 12.95 14.60 33.74
CA ARG A 239 12.42 15.44 32.65
C ARG A 239 10.92 15.18 32.46
N LEU A 240 10.51 13.91 32.46
CA LEU A 240 9.13 13.49 32.23
C LEU A 240 8.20 13.88 33.38
N GLN A 241 8.66 13.82 34.64
CA GLN A 241 7.89 14.29 35.80
C GLN A 241 7.64 15.80 35.73
N ARG A 242 8.67 16.61 35.40
CA ARG A 242 8.51 18.07 35.21
C ARG A 242 7.57 18.42 34.05
N ALA A 243 7.53 17.57 33.02
CA ALA A 243 6.62 17.73 31.90
C ALA A 243 5.20 17.22 32.17
N GLY A 244 4.91 16.70 33.38
CA GLY A 244 3.62 16.12 33.74
C GLY A 244 3.31 14.77 33.07
N PHE A 245 4.30 14.17 32.41
CA PHE A 245 4.15 12.91 31.65
C PHE A 245 4.24 11.67 32.56
N LEU A 246 4.84 11.82 33.75
CA LEU A 246 4.86 10.84 34.82
C LEU A 246 4.35 11.50 36.10
N PRO A 247 3.68 10.75 37.00
CA PRO A 247 3.29 11.30 38.29
C PRO A 247 4.52 11.73 39.10
N ALA A 248 4.37 12.84 39.84
CA ALA A 248 5.38 13.28 40.79
C ALA A 248 5.47 12.24 41.93
N SER A 249 6.69 11.85 42.26
CA SER A 249 7.00 10.96 43.39
C SER A 249 6.89 11.69 44.71
#